data_AF-A0A7W0IV09-F1
#
_entry.id   AF-A0A7W0IV09-F1
#
_cell.length_a   1.000
_cell.length_b   1.000
_cell.length_c   1.000
_cell.angle_alpha   90.00
_cell.angle_beta   90.00
_cell.angle_gamma   90.00
#
_symmetry.space_group_name_H-M   'P 1'
#
loop_
_entity.id
_entity.type
_entity.pdbx_description
1 polymer ?
#
loop_
_entity_poly.entity_id
_entity_poly.type
_entity_poly.pdbx_seq_one_letter_code
_entity_poly.pdbx_strand_id
1 'polypeptide(L)'
;MKDGMALFSNHLHGLNLPDEPEKLLEGTIMVVNACCAYLSIDGRPLNDFLAMQTYRPTDDADAKYVFTFNVFDKTYARILTPIDCKFLDLADLFGHPWNEFSICGFSDFLVSRIDGNPLSEDEIEDIEKVIADDLRFDYTEEEVDFWTDPDKIEGALYVYIYDVDRDDAEGG
;
A
#
# COMPACT_ATOMS: atom_id res chain seq x y z
N MET A 1 -7.57 2.45 28.35
CA MET A 1 -6.42 3.37 28.31
C MET A 1 -6.16 3.68 26.85
N LYS A 2 -6.18 4.95 26.40
CA LYS A 2 -5.75 5.28 25.04
C LYS A 2 -4.23 5.11 25.00
N ASP A 3 -3.71 4.36 24.04
CA ASP A 3 -2.28 4.07 23.91
C ASP A 3 -1.50 5.20 23.22
N GLY A 4 -2.14 6.35 22.98
CA GLY A 4 -1.47 7.54 22.46
C GLY A 4 -0.89 7.36 21.07
N MET A 5 -1.52 6.52 20.23
CA MET A 5 -1.03 6.14 18.89
C MET A 5 0.28 5.34 18.88
N ALA A 6 0.69 4.75 20.01
CA ALA A 6 1.93 3.99 20.09
C ALA A 6 2.04 2.84 19.08
N LEU A 7 0.92 2.21 18.67
CA LEU A 7 0.96 1.18 17.62
C LEU A 7 1.35 1.76 16.26
N PHE A 8 0.91 2.98 15.95
CA PHE A 8 1.27 3.63 14.70
C PHE A 8 2.71 4.13 14.74
N SER A 9 3.17 4.70 15.86
CA SER A 9 4.59 5.03 16.03
C SER A 9 5.48 3.80 15.90
N ASN A 10 5.12 2.68 16.53
CA ASN A 10 5.89 1.44 16.41
C ASN A 10 5.91 0.90 14.98
N HIS A 11 4.78 0.98 14.28
CA HIS A 11 4.69 0.62 12.85
C HIS A 11 5.63 1.46 11.99
N LEU A 12 5.60 2.79 12.15
CA LEU A 12 6.47 3.72 11.42
C LEU A 12 7.95 3.46 11.73
N HIS A 13 8.31 3.31 13.00
CA HIS A 13 9.68 2.98 13.39
C HIS A 13 10.18 1.65 12.82
N GLY A 14 9.33 0.61 12.82
CA GLY A 14 9.67 -0.69 12.24
C GLY A 14 9.96 -0.61 10.74
N LEU A 15 9.35 0.36 10.05
CA LEU A 15 9.57 0.62 8.62
C LEU A 15 10.58 1.75 8.35
N ASN A 16 11.29 2.24 9.36
CA ASN A 16 12.21 3.36 9.25
C ASN A 16 11.58 4.63 8.62
N LEU A 17 10.28 4.85 8.88
CA LEU A 17 9.52 6.01 8.45
C LEU A 17 9.49 7.11 9.53
N PRO A 18 9.20 8.38 9.18
CA PRO A 18 9.04 9.45 10.16
C PRO A 18 7.99 9.13 11.23
N ASP A 19 8.28 9.41 12.51
CA ASP A 19 7.37 9.21 13.64
C ASP A 19 6.27 10.29 13.67
N GLU A 20 5.34 10.19 12.72
CA GLU A 20 4.19 11.07 12.55
C GLU A 20 2.89 10.26 12.56
N PRO A 21 2.53 9.62 13.70
CA PRO A 21 1.42 8.69 13.77
C PRO A 21 0.05 9.33 13.50
N GLU A 22 -0.12 10.63 13.79
CA GLU A 22 -1.32 11.38 13.42
C GLU A 22 -1.47 11.47 11.90
N LYS A 23 -0.37 11.74 11.17
CA LYS A 23 -0.40 11.75 9.70
C LYS A 23 -0.68 10.36 9.14
N LEU A 24 -0.11 9.32 9.72
CA LEU A 24 -0.43 7.95 9.31
C LEU A 24 -1.93 7.65 9.46
N LEU A 25 -2.55 8.09 10.57
CA LEU A 25 -3.99 7.92 10.77
C LEU A 25 -4.81 8.67 9.72
N GLU A 26 -4.50 9.94 9.49
CA GLU A 26 -5.19 10.78 8.52
C GLU A 26 -5.06 10.23 7.10
N GLY A 27 -3.84 9.91 6.67
CA GLY A 27 -3.59 9.28 5.38
C GLY A 27 -4.25 7.91 5.24
N THR A 28 -4.27 7.11 6.31
CA THR A 28 -5.02 5.83 6.32
C THR A 28 -6.50 6.06 6.05
N ILE A 29 -7.13 7.04 6.70
CA ILE A 29 -8.54 7.37 6.46
C ILE A 29 -8.75 7.78 5.00
N MET A 30 -7.85 8.59 4.44
CA MET A 30 -7.92 9.02 3.04
C MET A 30 -7.84 7.84 2.06
N VAL A 31 -6.84 6.97 2.21
CA VAL A 31 -6.64 5.83 1.30
C VAL A 31 -7.74 4.79 1.47
N VAL A 32 -8.22 4.53 2.69
CA VAL A 32 -9.39 3.67 2.93
C VAL A 32 -10.63 4.21 2.22
N ASN A 33 -10.86 5.53 2.26
CA ASN A 33 -11.98 6.15 1.54
C ASN A 33 -11.84 5.99 0.02
N ALA A 34 -10.63 6.13 -0.53
CA ALA A 34 -10.38 5.88 -1.96
C ALA A 34 -10.66 4.42 -2.33
N CYS A 35 -10.14 3.45 -1.56
CA CYS A 35 -10.45 2.03 -1.75
C CYS A 35 -11.95 1.77 -1.70
N CYS A 36 -12.67 2.36 -0.74
CA CYS A 36 -14.13 2.23 -0.66
C CYS A 36 -14.85 2.81 -1.88
N ALA A 37 -14.35 3.89 -2.48
CA ALA A 37 -14.92 4.46 -3.69
C ALA A 37 -14.80 3.48 -4.87
N TYR A 38 -13.61 2.93 -5.11
CA TYR A 38 -13.37 1.98 -6.21
C TYR A 38 -14.12 0.66 -6.01
N LEU A 39 -14.06 0.08 -4.81
CA LEU A 39 -14.88 -1.09 -4.48
C LEU A 39 -16.38 -0.84 -4.69
N SER A 40 -16.87 0.37 -4.42
CA SER A 40 -18.28 0.71 -4.67
C SER A 40 -18.60 0.83 -6.14
N ILE A 41 -17.69 1.39 -6.96
CA ILE A 41 -17.84 1.49 -8.42
C ILE A 41 -17.95 0.09 -9.03
N ASP A 42 -17.15 -0.86 -8.54
CA ASP A 42 -17.16 -2.25 -8.98
C ASP A 42 -18.33 -3.09 -8.43
N GLY A 43 -19.17 -2.50 -7.57
CA GLY A 43 -20.28 -3.21 -6.93
C GLY A 43 -19.83 -4.26 -5.90
N ARG A 44 -18.64 -4.10 -5.31
CA ARG A 44 -18.04 -5.01 -4.34
C ARG A 44 -18.43 -4.64 -2.90
N PRO A 45 -18.59 -5.62 -1.99
CA PRO A 45 -19.00 -5.34 -0.62
C PRO A 45 -17.89 -4.65 0.18
N LEU A 46 -18.24 -3.57 0.87
CA LEU A 46 -17.30 -2.79 1.69
C LEU A 46 -17.13 -3.31 3.12
N ASN A 47 -18.13 -4.03 3.64
CA ASN A 47 -18.18 -4.37 5.07
C ASN A 47 -16.96 -5.18 5.52
N ASP A 48 -16.54 -6.15 4.71
CA ASP A 48 -15.41 -7.02 5.05
C ASP A 48 -14.09 -6.23 5.02
N PHE A 49 -13.92 -5.35 4.03
CA PHE A 49 -12.78 -4.45 3.95
C PHE A 49 -12.71 -3.50 5.14
N LEU A 50 -13.82 -2.82 5.47
CA LEU A 50 -13.88 -1.86 6.58
C LEU A 50 -13.69 -2.54 7.94
N ALA A 51 -14.26 -3.74 8.12
CA ALA A 51 -14.07 -4.51 9.35
C ALA A 51 -12.61 -4.93 9.55
N MET A 52 -11.85 -5.08 8.46
CA MET A 52 -10.43 -5.40 8.47
C MET A 52 -9.54 -4.23 8.88
N GLN A 53 -9.95 -2.98 8.61
CA GLN A 53 -9.17 -1.77 8.91
C GLN A 53 -9.20 -1.40 10.40
N THR A 54 -8.66 -2.28 11.23
CA THR A 54 -8.59 -2.11 12.69
C THR A 54 -7.31 -1.41 13.12
N TYR A 55 -7.40 -0.61 14.18
CA TYR A 55 -6.21 0.05 14.76
C TYR A 55 -5.19 -0.98 15.31
N ARG A 56 -5.69 -2.02 15.98
CA ARG A 56 -4.91 -3.13 16.54
C ARG A 56 -5.30 -4.43 15.85
N PRO A 57 -4.63 -4.81 14.74
CA PRO A 57 -4.85 -6.11 14.13
C PRO A 57 -4.44 -7.22 15.10
N THR A 58 -5.11 -8.35 15.01
CA THR A 58 -4.79 -9.58 15.75
C THR A 58 -4.28 -10.62 14.75
N ASP A 59 -3.43 -11.54 15.19
CA ASP A 59 -2.89 -12.60 14.32
C ASP A 59 -4.00 -13.53 13.74
N ASP A 60 -5.16 -13.58 14.39
CA ASP A 60 -6.36 -14.30 13.91
C ASP A 60 -7.18 -13.52 12.87
N ALA A 61 -6.73 -12.34 12.43
CA ALA A 61 -7.44 -11.54 11.44
C ALA A 61 -7.29 -12.13 10.03
N ASP A 62 -8.32 -11.96 9.20
CA ASP A 62 -8.27 -12.32 7.77
C ASP A 62 -7.19 -11.53 7.00
N ALA A 63 -6.78 -10.36 7.52
CA ALA A 63 -5.59 -9.64 7.05
C ALA A 63 -4.33 -10.22 7.67
N LYS A 64 -3.40 -10.65 6.81
CA LYS A 64 -2.05 -11.06 7.22
C LYS A 64 -0.99 -10.01 6.91
N TYR A 65 -1.29 -9.08 6.01
CA TYR A 65 -0.33 -8.13 5.48
C TYR A 65 -0.78 -6.69 5.70
N VAL A 66 0.22 -5.83 5.74
CA VAL A 66 0.09 -4.39 5.88
C VAL A 66 0.76 -3.74 4.68
N PHE A 67 -0.02 -2.99 3.91
CA PHE A 67 0.47 -2.14 2.83
C PHE A 67 0.60 -0.73 3.38
N THR A 68 1.82 -0.22 3.43
CA THR A 68 2.12 1.13 3.91
C THR A 68 2.47 2.01 2.73
N PHE A 69 1.51 2.81 2.27
CA PHE A 69 1.67 3.69 1.11
C PHE A 69 2.39 4.97 1.49
N ASN A 70 3.33 5.40 0.65
CA ASN A 70 3.91 6.73 0.65
C ASN A 70 3.22 7.61 -0.40
N VAL A 71 2.41 8.56 0.04
CA VAL A 71 1.74 9.51 -0.85
C VAL A 71 2.67 10.73 -1.07
N PHE A 72 3.77 10.50 -1.78
CA PHE A 72 4.80 11.50 -2.13
C PHE A 72 5.29 12.34 -0.93
N ASP A 73 5.56 11.67 0.20
CA ASP A 73 5.99 12.25 1.48
C ASP A 73 5.01 13.30 2.06
N LYS A 74 3.79 13.42 1.52
CA LYS A 74 2.72 14.27 2.06
C LYS A 74 2.06 13.60 3.24
N THR A 75 1.82 12.30 3.12
CA THR A 75 1.28 11.46 4.17
C THR A 75 1.64 10.00 3.92
N TYR A 76 1.55 9.20 4.97
CA TYR A 76 1.59 7.74 4.88
C TYR A 76 0.20 7.17 5.15
N ALA A 77 -0.08 6.00 4.60
CA ALA A 77 -1.34 5.31 4.83
C ALA A 77 -1.11 3.83 5.06
N ARG A 78 -1.83 3.23 6.02
CA ARG A 78 -1.71 1.83 6.38
C ARG A 78 -2.98 1.08 6.03
N ILE A 79 -2.91 0.18 5.04
CA ILE A 79 -4.02 -0.69 4.67
C ILE A 79 -3.74 -2.12 5.11
N LEU A 80 -4.69 -2.70 5.82
CA LEU A 80 -4.66 -4.11 6.20
C LEU A 80 -5.35 -4.94 5.11
N THR A 81 -4.69 -5.98 4.63
CA THR A 81 -5.20 -6.79 3.51
C THR A 81 -4.73 -8.26 3.58
N PRO A 82 -5.51 -9.21 3.02
CA PRO A 82 -5.00 -10.53 2.63
C PRO A 82 -3.95 -10.44 1.52
N ILE A 83 -3.24 -11.56 1.28
CA ILE A 83 -2.19 -11.64 0.25
C ILE A 83 -2.74 -11.40 -1.16
N ASP A 84 -3.97 -11.86 -1.43
CA ASP A 84 -4.63 -11.70 -2.72
C ASP A 84 -5.00 -10.25 -3.04
N CYS A 85 -4.69 -9.32 -2.13
CA CYS A 85 -4.95 -7.89 -2.21
C CYS A 85 -6.35 -7.54 -2.69
N LYS A 86 -7.34 -8.42 -2.50
CA LYS A 86 -8.62 -8.27 -3.19
C LYS A 86 -9.31 -6.95 -2.88
N PHE A 87 -9.00 -6.27 -1.79
CA PHE A 87 -9.64 -4.99 -1.44
C PHE A 87 -8.85 -3.75 -1.86
N LEU A 88 -7.69 -3.95 -2.46
CA LEU A 88 -6.83 -2.92 -3.02
C LEU A 88 -6.92 -3.02 -4.54
N ASP A 89 -7.16 -1.89 -5.17
CA ASP A 89 -6.99 -1.71 -6.60
C ASP A 89 -5.81 -0.75 -6.75
N LEU A 90 -4.61 -1.29 -6.96
CA LEU A 90 -3.37 -0.52 -7.04
C LEU A 90 -3.36 0.33 -8.31
N ALA A 91 -3.92 -0.17 -9.41
CA ALA A 91 -4.02 0.56 -10.67
C ALA A 91 -4.85 1.85 -10.52
N ASP A 92 -6.05 1.73 -9.93
CA ASP A 92 -6.92 2.86 -9.65
C ASP A 92 -6.34 3.79 -8.58
N LEU A 93 -5.66 3.24 -7.56
CA LEU A 93 -4.99 4.04 -6.54
C LEU A 93 -3.79 4.81 -7.10
N PHE A 94 -3.03 4.24 -8.03
CA PHE A 94 -1.92 4.90 -8.71
C PHE A 94 -2.40 6.08 -9.56
N GLY A 95 -3.59 5.96 -10.17
CA GLY A 95 -4.27 7.06 -10.87
C GLY A 95 -5.06 8.03 -9.98
N HIS A 96 -5.18 7.77 -8.68
CA HIS A 96 -6.14 8.48 -7.83
C HIS A 96 -5.76 9.95 -7.58
N PRO A 97 -6.66 10.92 -7.82
CA PRO A 97 -6.36 12.33 -7.60
C PRO A 97 -6.49 12.73 -6.13
N TRP A 98 -5.36 12.96 -5.44
CA TRP A 98 -5.31 13.53 -4.10
C TRP A 98 -5.43 15.05 -4.16
N ASN A 99 -6.64 15.56 -4.38
CA ASN A 99 -6.91 16.99 -4.61
C ASN A 99 -6.32 17.93 -3.54
N GLU A 100 -6.29 17.50 -2.28
CA GLU A 100 -5.71 18.28 -1.17
C GLU A 100 -4.21 18.56 -1.36
N PHE A 101 -3.51 17.63 -2.02
CA PHE A 101 -2.07 17.71 -2.27
C PHE A 101 -1.73 18.12 -3.71
N SER A 102 -2.72 18.18 -4.60
CA SER A 102 -2.53 18.44 -6.04
C SER A 102 -1.55 17.46 -6.70
N ILE A 103 -1.66 16.18 -6.34
CA ILE A 103 -0.87 15.05 -6.88
C ILE A 103 -1.81 13.88 -7.21
N CYS A 104 -1.36 12.97 -8.05
CA CYS A 104 -2.03 11.70 -8.31
C CYS A 104 -1.20 10.55 -7.78
N GLY A 105 -1.84 9.52 -7.23
CA GLY A 105 -1.17 8.28 -6.89
C GLY A 105 -0.30 8.30 -5.64
N PHE A 106 0.63 7.37 -5.59
CA PHE A 106 1.62 7.22 -4.54
C PHE A 106 2.97 6.96 -5.21
N SER A 107 4.07 7.24 -4.50
CA SER A 107 5.42 7.06 -5.05
C SER A 107 5.93 5.63 -4.86
N ASP A 108 5.58 5.03 -3.73
CA ASP A 108 6.05 3.73 -3.30
C ASP A 108 5.15 3.21 -2.18
N PHE A 109 5.29 1.93 -1.87
CA PHE A 109 4.73 1.37 -0.65
C PHE A 109 5.59 0.24 -0.11
N LEU A 110 5.32 -0.11 1.14
CA LEU A 110 5.97 -1.23 1.81
C LEU A 110 4.93 -2.30 2.14
N VAL A 111 5.31 -3.56 2.00
CA VAL A 111 4.49 -4.70 2.43
C VAL A 111 5.18 -5.38 3.60
N SER A 112 4.49 -5.53 4.71
CA SER A 112 4.99 -6.24 5.89
C SER A 112 3.91 -7.14 6.48
N ARG A 113 4.30 -8.12 7.31
CA ARG A 113 3.35 -8.96 8.03
C ARG A 113 2.81 -8.22 9.26
N ILE A 114 1.55 -8.49 9.63
CA ILE A 114 0.95 -7.91 10.85
C ILE A 114 1.61 -8.43 12.14
N ASP A 115 2.18 -9.64 12.10
CA ASP A 115 2.82 -10.32 13.22
C ASP A 115 4.27 -9.88 13.42
N GLY A 116 4.80 -9.03 12.53
CA GLY A 116 6.16 -8.51 12.56
C GLY A 116 7.24 -9.52 12.16
N ASN A 117 6.87 -10.74 11.72
CA ASN A 117 7.83 -11.66 11.15
C ASN A 117 8.28 -11.19 9.76
N PRO A 118 9.50 -11.52 9.32
CA PRO A 118 9.91 -11.30 7.94
C PRO A 118 9.05 -12.08 6.95
N LEU A 119 8.91 -11.54 5.74
CA LEU A 119 8.31 -12.25 4.61
C LEU A 119 9.21 -13.40 4.16
N SER A 120 8.64 -14.56 3.83
CA SER A 120 9.37 -15.62 3.15
C SER A 120 9.51 -15.33 1.65
N GLU A 121 10.44 -16.01 0.97
CA GLU A 121 10.62 -15.93 -0.49
C GLU A 121 9.30 -16.21 -1.23
N ASP A 122 8.60 -17.30 -0.87
CA ASP A 122 7.28 -17.63 -1.45
C ASP A 122 6.24 -16.50 -1.25
N GLU A 123 6.29 -15.77 -0.12
CA GLU A 123 5.34 -14.68 0.16
C GLU A 123 5.67 -13.46 -0.70
N ILE A 124 6.96 -13.19 -0.92
CA ILE A 124 7.43 -12.11 -1.80
C ILE A 124 6.99 -12.40 -3.24
N GLU A 125 7.21 -13.62 -3.74
CA GLU A 125 6.78 -14.01 -5.10
C GLU A 125 5.26 -13.88 -5.28
N ASP A 126 4.47 -14.31 -4.30
CA ASP A 126 3.00 -14.17 -4.33
C ASP A 126 2.58 -12.69 -4.32
N ILE A 127 3.22 -11.85 -3.51
CA ILE A 127 2.94 -10.41 -3.45
C ILE A 127 3.30 -9.73 -4.78
N GLU A 128 4.48 -10.02 -5.34
CA GLU A 128 4.92 -9.51 -6.64
C GLU A 128 3.94 -9.86 -7.75
N LYS A 129 3.46 -11.10 -7.77
CA LYS A 129 2.46 -11.54 -8.72
C LYS A 129 1.16 -10.78 -8.58
N VAL A 130 0.68 -10.57 -7.35
CA VAL A 130 -0.58 -9.84 -7.11
C VAL A 130 -0.45 -8.37 -7.53
N ILE A 131 0.70 -7.74 -7.26
CA ILE A 131 0.99 -6.38 -7.72
C ILE A 131 0.99 -6.33 -9.25
N ALA A 132 1.67 -7.28 -9.90
CA ALA A 132 1.71 -7.36 -11.36
C ALA A 132 0.31 -7.60 -11.95
N ASP A 133 -0.45 -8.57 -11.44
CA ASP A 133 -1.77 -8.92 -11.95
C ASP A 133 -2.74 -7.74 -11.86
N ASP A 134 -2.66 -6.95 -10.78
CA ASP A 134 -3.48 -5.76 -10.58
C ASP A 134 -3.08 -4.60 -11.52
N LEU A 135 -1.80 -4.21 -11.54
CA LEU A 135 -1.32 -3.12 -12.41
C LEU A 135 -1.52 -3.44 -13.89
N ARG A 136 -1.31 -4.70 -14.29
CA ARG A 136 -1.44 -5.15 -15.69
C ARG A 136 -2.89 -5.26 -16.16
N PHE A 137 -3.85 -5.02 -15.26
CA PHE A 137 -5.25 -4.88 -15.66
C PHE A 137 -5.47 -3.61 -16.48
N ASP A 138 -4.89 -2.47 -16.07
CA ASP A 138 -5.08 -1.17 -16.71
C ASP A 138 -3.85 -0.64 -17.44
N TYR A 139 -2.65 -1.03 -17.02
CA TYR A 139 -1.40 -0.50 -17.56
C TYR A 139 -0.54 -1.57 -18.21
N THR A 140 0.00 -1.26 -19.39
CA THR A 140 1.06 -2.07 -19.98
C THR A 140 2.40 -1.83 -19.27
N GLU A 141 3.37 -2.74 -19.45
CA GLU A 141 4.76 -2.55 -18.99
C GLU A 141 5.43 -1.32 -19.63
N GLU A 142 4.90 -0.80 -20.75
CA GLU A 142 5.40 0.41 -21.40
C GLU A 142 4.80 1.69 -20.83
N GLU A 143 3.80 1.59 -19.94
CA GLU A 143 3.13 2.74 -19.32
C GLU A 143 3.50 2.86 -17.85
N VAL A 144 3.37 1.76 -17.10
CA VAL A 144 3.67 1.71 -15.67
C VAL A 144 4.43 0.43 -15.37
N ASP A 145 5.53 0.55 -14.66
CA ASP A 145 6.32 -0.59 -14.23
C ASP A 145 6.67 -0.49 -12.74
N PHE A 146 7.14 -1.61 -12.18
CA PHE A 146 7.44 -1.68 -10.76
C PHE A 146 8.69 -2.51 -10.49
N TRP A 147 9.33 -2.21 -9.38
CA TRP A 147 10.47 -2.99 -8.87
C TRP A 147 10.33 -3.17 -7.36
N THR A 148 10.61 -4.38 -6.88
CA THR A 148 10.66 -4.78 -5.48
C THR A 148 12.08 -4.88 -4.92
N ASP A 149 12.27 -4.37 -3.70
CA ASP A 149 13.53 -4.45 -2.97
C ASP A 149 13.27 -5.03 -1.56
N PRO A 150 13.51 -6.34 -1.36
CA PRO A 150 13.32 -6.98 -0.05
C PRO A 150 14.43 -6.67 0.96
N ASP A 151 15.54 -6.07 0.52
CA ASP A 151 16.71 -5.79 1.36
C ASP A 151 16.74 -4.34 1.87
N LYS A 152 15.90 -3.45 1.32
CA LYS A 152 15.85 -2.03 1.70
C LYS A 152 15.49 -1.81 3.16
N ILE A 153 14.50 -2.55 3.68
CA ILE A 153 14.01 -2.46 5.06
C ILE A 153 13.85 -3.86 5.61
N GLU A 154 14.51 -4.14 6.73
CA GLU A 154 14.46 -5.46 7.36
C GLU A 154 13.01 -5.87 7.69
N GLY A 155 12.59 -7.00 7.15
CA GLY A 155 11.26 -7.58 7.42
C GLY A 155 10.12 -7.00 6.58
N ALA A 156 10.39 -6.11 5.61
CA ALA A 156 9.38 -5.58 4.70
C ALA A 156 9.85 -5.60 3.24
N LEU A 157 8.92 -5.85 2.32
CA LEU A 157 9.15 -5.71 0.89
C LEU A 157 8.91 -4.26 0.50
N TYR A 158 9.92 -3.58 -0.02
CA TYR A 158 9.75 -2.24 -0.57
C TYR A 158 9.34 -2.34 -2.04
N VAL A 159 8.33 -1.58 -2.46
CA VAL A 159 7.81 -1.60 -3.83
C VAL A 159 7.84 -0.19 -4.40
N TYR A 160 8.56 -0.01 -5.50
CA TYR A 160 8.54 1.21 -6.31
C TYR A 160 7.58 1.01 -7.47
N ILE A 161 6.70 1.98 -7.72
CA ILE A 161 5.88 2.04 -8.94
C ILE A 161 6.22 3.34 -9.66
N TYR A 162 6.44 3.27 -10.96
CA TYR A 162 6.84 4.42 -11.77
C TYR A 162 6.21 4.39 -13.17
N ASP A 163 5.94 5.58 -13.69
CA ASP A 163 5.62 5.75 -15.10
C ASP A 163 6.86 5.43 -15.95
N VAL A 164 6.66 4.75 -17.07
CA VAL A 164 7.71 4.48 -18.05
C VAL A 164 7.67 5.61 -19.08
N ASP A 165 8.47 6.67 -18.84
CA ASP A 165 8.62 7.76 -19.78
C ASP A 165 9.23 7.25 -21.11
N ARG A 166 8.49 7.38 -22.23
CA ARG A 166 8.96 7.01 -23.58
C ARG A 166 10.08 7.89 -24.14
N ASP A 167 10.51 8.94 -23.41
CA ASP A 167 11.44 9.94 -23.91
C ASP A 167 12.91 9.49 -23.96
N ASP A 168 13.26 8.30 -23.45
CA ASP A 168 14.60 7.71 -23.61
C ASP A 168 14.74 6.82 -24.87
N ALA A 169 13.70 6.69 -25.70
CA ALA A 169 13.73 5.84 -26.90
C ALA A 169 14.14 6.56 -28.21
N GLU A 170 14.25 7.90 -28.23
CA GLU A 170 14.71 8.67 -29.40
C GLU A 170 15.94 9.54 -29.07
N GLY A 171 17.03 8.90 -28.66
CA GLY A 171 18.30 9.57 -28.37
C GLY A 171 19.53 8.69 -28.60
N GLY A 172 19.71 8.18 -29.82
CA GLY A 172 20.88 7.40 -30.24
C GLY A 172 21.28 7.65 -31.69
#